data_AF-A0A524DUS2-F1
#
_entry.id   AF-A0A524DUS2-F1
#
_cell.length_a   1.000
_cell.length_b   1.000
_cell.length_c   1.000
_cell.angle_alpha   90.00
_cell.angle_beta   90.00
_cell.angle_gamma   90.00
#
_symmetry.space_group_name_H-M   'P 1'
#
loop_
_entity.id
_entity.type
_entity.pdbx_description
1 polymer ?
#
loop_
_entity_poly.entity_id
_entity_poly.type
_entity_poly.pdbx_seq_one_letter_code
_entity_poly.pdbx_strand_id
1 'polypeptide(L)'
;MDEVDRISKALTLVEKYESYLFRRAWGVTLIIFAIVIPLTALLNLLAPSIAPYIGMSAESFILLSSIITWIIGISLIFYSFASASKISSRQHQFSFRKEMPHIIAIMLIWIISFTLLNFAPEPVEVVANLWAAGIACILTYIVLKSVPTHANYPEIALVGFILLIASLIVLFITDMAIAELITIVVFALSFLVGGLYSILTASKVLTKIE
;
A
#
# COMPACT_ATOMS: atom_id res chain seq x y z
N MET A 1 -39.00 -18.98 -12.92
CA MET A 1 -38.05 -17.99 -13.46
C MET A 1 -37.69 -16.95 -12.39
N ASP A 2 -38.66 -16.41 -11.65
CA ASP A 2 -38.41 -15.41 -10.59
C ASP A 2 -37.46 -15.81 -9.44
N GLU A 3 -37.44 -17.08 -9.02
CA GLU A 3 -36.52 -17.52 -7.95
C GLU A 3 -35.06 -17.57 -8.42
N VAL A 4 -34.82 -17.99 -9.66
CA VAL A 4 -33.47 -18.03 -10.25
C VAL A 4 -32.93 -16.61 -10.43
N ASP A 5 -33.78 -15.66 -10.85
CA ASP A 5 -33.43 -14.25 -10.93
C ASP A 5 -33.17 -13.62 -9.55
N ARG A 6 -33.94 -13.99 -8.52
CA ARG A 6 -33.68 -13.55 -7.14
C ARG A 6 -32.36 -14.10 -6.59
N ILE A 7 -32.07 -15.38 -6.85
CA ILE A 7 -30.80 -16.01 -6.45
C ILE A 7 -29.62 -15.37 -7.19
N SER A 8 -29.75 -15.14 -8.50
CA SER A 8 -28.73 -14.45 -9.31
C SER A 8 -28.49 -13.01 -8.82
N LYS A 9 -29.55 -12.26 -8.50
CA LYS A 9 -29.43 -10.92 -7.90
C LYS A 9 -28.76 -10.94 -6.53
N ALA A 10 -29.08 -11.92 -5.68
CA ALA A 10 -28.48 -12.07 -4.36
C ALA A 10 -26.98 -12.39 -4.46
N LEU A 11 -26.58 -13.31 -5.34
CA LEU A 11 -25.18 -13.65 -5.60
C LEU A 11 -24.39 -12.43 -6.12
N THR A 12 -24.98 -11.68 -7.07
CA THR A 12 -24.37 -10.45 -7.60
C THR A 12 -24.16 -9.39 -6.51
N LEU A 13 -25.09 -9.28 -5.55
CA LEU A 13 -25.01 -8.32 -4.46
C LEU A 13 -23.91 -8.71 -3.45
N VAL A 14 -23.73 -10.01 -3.20
CA VAL A 14 -22.65 -10.55 -2.36
C VAL A 14 -21.28 -10.31 -3.01
N GLU A 15 -21.10 -10.63 -4.30
CA GLU A 15 -19.85 -10.39 -5.03
C GLU A 15 -19.45 -8.89 -5.03
N LYS A 16 -20.43 -8.00 -5.18
CA LYS A 16 -20.22 -6.54 -5.07
C LYS A 16 -19.81 -6.13 -3.65
N TYR A 17 -20.35 -6.77 -2.61
CA TYR A 17 -20.01 -6.47 -1.23
C TYR A 17 -18.59 -6.93 -0.86
N GLU A 18 -18.15 -8.09 -1.36
CA GLU A 18 -16.75 -8.53 -1.23
C GLU A 18 -15.80 -7.56 -1.93
N SER A 19 -16.10 -7.19 -3.17
CA SER A 19 -15.33 -6.19 -3.92
C SER A 19 -15.24 -4.85 -3.18
N TYR A 20 -16.32 -4.42 -2.51
CA TYR A 20 -16.33 -3.25 -1.66
C TYR A 20 -15.37 -3.38 -0.46
N LEU A 21 -15.44 -4.49 0.28
CA LEU A 21 -14.60 -4.71 1.46
C LEU A 21 -13.11 -4.76 1.11
N PHE A 22 -12.74 -5.47 0.03
CA PHE A 22 -11.36 -5.56 -0.42
C PHE A 22 -10.84 -4.23 -0.98
N ARG A 23 -11.64 -3.48 -1.74
CA ARG A 23 -11.27 -2.13 -2.18
C ARG A 23 -11.05 -1.19 -1.01
N ARG A 24 -11.92 -1.25 0.00
CA ARG A 24 -11.74 -0.47 1.23
C ARG A 24 -10.47 -0.88 2.00
N ALA A 25 -10.17 -2.18 2.08
CA ALA A 25 -8.94 -2.66 2.72
C ALA A 25 -7.69 -2.13 2.01
N TRP A 26 -7.65 -2.19 0.67
CA TRP A 26 -6.58 -1.58 -0.12
C TRP A 26 -6.46 -0.07 0.12
N GLY A 27 -7.58 0.65 0.15
CA GLY A 27 -7.57 2.08 0.46
C GLY A 27 -6.97 2.40 1.82
N VAL A 28 -7.31 1.62 2.85
CA VAL A 28 -6.71 1.73 4.19
C VAL A 28 -5.22 1.39 4.16
N THR A 29 -4.81 0.34 3.46
CA THR A 29 -3.39 -0.04 3.30
C THR A 29 -2.56 1.08 2.66
N LEU A 30 -3.07 1.72 1.61
CA LEU A 30 -2.40 2.86 0.99
C LEU A 30 -2.26 4.02 1.98
N ILE A 31 -3.29 4.33 2.77
CA ILE A 31 -3.19 5.36 3.83
C ILE A 31 -2.17 4.98 4.89
N ILE A 32 -2.09 3.70 5.28
CA ILE A 32 -1.08 3.22 6.23
C ILE A 32 0.32 3.44 5.65
N PHE A 33 0.55 3.12 4.37
CA PHE A 33 1.84 3.40 3.71
C PHE A 33 2.15 4.89 3.65
N ALA A 34 1.15 5.75 3.41
CA ALA A 34 1.29 7.20 3.42
C ALA A 34 1.74 7.79 4.77
N ILE A 35 1.56 7.05 5.86
CA ILE A 35 1.90 7.50 7.21
C ILE A 35 3.16 6.79 7.71
N VAL A 36 3.16 5.45 7.70
CA VAL A 36 4.19 4.64 8.34
C VAL A 36 5.55 4.83 7.68
N ILE A 37 5.61 4.81 6.34
CA ILE A 37 6.88 4.90 5.63
C ILE A 37 7.48 6.32 5.76
N PRO A 38 6.73 7.41 5.47
CA PRO A 38 7.19 8.77 5.72
C PRO A 38 7.58 9.03 7.17
N LEU A 39 6.81 8.53 8.14
CA LEU A 39 7.14 8.67 9.56
C LEU A 39 8.46 7.99 9.89
N THR A 40 8.70 6.79 9.36
CA THR A 40 9.96 6.05 9.57
C THR A 40 11.14 6.83 8.98
N ALA A 41 11.02 7.32 7.75
CA ALA A 41 12.05 8.14 7.12
C ALA A 41 12.33 9.42 7.93
N LEU A 42 11.29 10.09 8.42
CA LEU A 42 11.41 11.32 9.19
C LEU A 42 12.01 11.09 10.58
N LEU A 43 11.67 9.99 11.25
CA LEU A 43 12.30 9.58 12.50
C LEU A 43 13.79 9.26 12.30
N ASN A 44 14.16 8.67 11.16
CA ASN A 44 15.57 8.41 10.84
C ASN A 44 16.36 9.70 10.61
N LEU A 45 15.78 10.67 9.89
CA LEU A 45 16.40 11.99 9.69
C LEU A 45 16.57 12.75 11.00
N LEU A 46 15.59 12.66 11.90
CA LEU A 46 15.61 13.35 13.19
C LEU A 46 16.35 12.58 14.28
N ALA A 47 16.80 11.36 14.02
CA ALA A 47 17.46 10.51 15.01
C ALA A 47 18.66 11.17 15.70
N PRO A 48 19.57 11.89 15.00
CA PRO A 48 20.69 12.59 15.66
C PRO A 48 20.23 13.66 16.66
N SER A 49 19.05 14.24 16.43
CA SER A 49 18.48 15.28 17.30
C SER A 49 17.69 14.69 18.47
N ILE A 50 16.98 13.58 18.26
CA ILE A 50 16.06 13.00 19.26
C ILE A 50 16.80 12.03 20.20
N ALA A 51 17.70 11.20 19.66
CA ALA A 51 18.36 10.13 20.42
C ALA A 51 19.11 10.60 21.69
N PRO A 52 19.78 11.78 21.71
CA PRO A 52 20.43 12.28 22.92
C PRO A 52 19.47 12.55 24.08
N TYR A 53 18.24 13.01 23.81
CA TYR A 53 17.26 13.34 24.85
C TYR A 53 16.73 12.12 25.61
N ILE A 54 16.85 10.94 25.01
CA ILE A 54 16.42 9.65 25.58
C ILE A 54 17.61 8.78 26.02
N GLY A 55 18.83 9.31 25.96
CA GLY A 55 20.05 8.60 26.37
C GLY A 55 20.42 7.42 25.47
N MET A 56 20.06 7.46 24.18
CA MET A 56 20.34 6.40 23.21
C MET A 56 21.29 6.88 22.09
N SER A 57 21.98 5.95 21.42
CA SER A 57 22.66 6.27 20.17
C SER A 57 21.67 6.46 19.02
N ALA A 58 22.00 7.28 18.03
CA ALA A 58 21.16 7.52 16.86
C ALA A 58 20.83 6.22 16.11
N GLU A 59 21.82 5.34 15.93
CA GLU A 59 21.64 4.03 15.31
C GLU A 59 20.63 3.14 16.07
N SER A 60 20.72 3.11 17.41
CA SER A 60 19.78 2.33 18.23
C SER A 60 18.37 2.89 18.15
N PHE A 61 18.23 4.22 18.10
CA PHE A 61 16.94 4.88 17.93
C PHE A 61 16.34 4.59 16.55
N ILE A 62 17.13 4.68 15.47
CA ILE A 62 16.71 4.34 14.10
C ILE A 62 16.20 2.90 14.03
N LEU A 63 16.97 1.96 14.58
CA LEU A 63 16.60 0.55 14.58
C LEU A 63 15.30 0.32 15.35
N LEU A 64 15.20 0.83 16.57
CA LEU A 64 14.02 0.64 17.42
C LEU A 64 12.77 1.28 16.81
N SER A 65 12.87 2.54 16.39
CA SER A 65 11.76 3.27 15.78
C SER A 65 11.28 2.59 14.50
N SER A 66 12.21 2.18 13.62
CA SER A 66 11.89 1.44 12.40
C SER A 66 11.17 0.12 12.71
N ILE A 67 11.66 -0.68 13.67
CA ILE A 67 11.00 -1.94 14.06
C ILE A 67 9.57 -1.68 14.54
N ILE A 68 9.38 -0.69 15.41
CA ILE A 68 8.07 -0.35 15.97
C ILE A 68 7.11 0.11 14.86
N THR A 69 7.53 1.05 14.00
CA THR A 69 6.68 1.58 12.93
C THR A 69 6.29 0.48 11.94
N TRP A 70 7.23 -0.39 11.55
CA TRP A 70 6.95 -1.52 10.65
C TRP A 70 6.02 -2.56 11.28
N ILE A 71 6.21 -2.93 12.55
CA ILE A 71 5.31 -3.85 13.26
C ILE A 71 3.89 -3.30 13.28
N ILE A 72 3.73 -2.01 13.62
CA ILE A 72 2.41 -1.35 13.66
C ILE A 72 1.80 -1.33 12.26
N GLY A 73 2.56 -0.91 11.24
CA GLY A 73 2.08 -0.85 9.86
C GLY A 73 1.62 -2.20 9.32
N ILE A 74 2.45 -3.23 9.44
CA ILE A 74 2.13 -4.59 8.99
C ILE A 74 0.91 -5.14 9.74
N SER A 75 0.84 -4.91 11.05
CA SER A 75 -0.30 -5.36 11.87
C SER A 75 -1.62 -4.72 11.43
N LEU A 76 -1.62 -3.43 11.12
CA LEU A 76 -2.80 -2.71 10.63
C LEU A 76 -3.23 -3.18 9.23
N ILE A 77 -2.27 -3.47 8.35
CA ILE A 77 -2.53 -4.02 7.01
C ILE A 77 -3.15 -5.41 7.14
N PHE A 78 -2.52 -6.29 7.92
CA PHE A 78 -3.03 -7.65 8.16
C PHE A 78 -4.43 -7.61 8.78
N TYR A 79 -4.65 -6.74 9.78
CA TYR A 79 -5.97 -6.55 10.38
C TYR A 79 -7.03 -6.12 9.35
N SER A 80 -6.69 -5.17 8.47
CA SER A 80 -7.62 -4.66 7.45
C SER A 80 -8.08 -5.75 6.48
N PHE A 81 -7.13 -6.55 5.97
CA PHE A 81 -7.44 -7.66 5.06
C PHE A 81 -8.06 -8.87 5.78
N ALA A 82 -7.63 -9.18 7.01
CA ALA A 82 -8.22 -10.25 7.81
C ALA A 82 -9.67 -9.92 8.17
N SER A 83 -9.98 -8.66 8.47
CA SER A 83 -11.36 -8.21 8.73
C SER A 83 -12.24 -8.35 7.48
N ALA A 84 -11.77 -7.88 6.32
CA ALA A 84 -12.46 -8.06 5.04
C ALA A 84 -12.70 -9.56 4.72
N SER A 85 -11.66 -10.39 4.89
CA SER A 85 -11.70 -11.83 4.61
C SER A 85 -12.61 -12.59 5.58
N LYS A 86 -12.62 -12.23 6.88
CA LYS A 86 -13.48 -12.87 7.89
C LYS A 86 -14.96 -12.60 7.64
N ILE A 87 -15.30 -11.41 7.14
CA ILE A 87 -16.68 -11.05 6.81
C ILE A 87 -17.13 -11.81 5.55
N SER A 88 -16.27 -11.88 4.52
CA SER A 88 -16.53 -12.64 3.29
C SER A 88 -16.63 -14.17 3.53
N SER A 89 -15.68 -14.76 4.24
CA SER A 89 -15.63 -16.21 4.53
C SER A 89 -16.77 -16.75 5.40
N ARG A 90 -17.51 -15.88 6.10
CA ARG A 90 -18.73 -16.26 6.84
C ARG A 90 -19.95 -16.45 5.93
N GLN A 91 -19.89 -15.97 4.68
CA GLN A 91 -21.02 -15.99 3.75
C GLN A 91 -20.78 -16.90 2.53
N HIS A 92 -19.53 -17.22 2.20
CA HIS A 92 -19.18 -18.20 1.17
C HIS A 92 -17.99 -19.08 1.56
N GLN A 93 -17.82 -20.22 0.86
CA GLN A 93 -16.56 -20.97 0.79
C GLN A 93 -15.48 -20.12 0.10
N PHE A 94 -15.11 -18.98 0.69
CA PHE A 94 -13.95 -18.21 0.28
C PHE A 94 -12.75 -19.13 0.44
N SER A 95 -12.28 -19.68 -0.68
CA SER A 95 -11.14 -20.57 -0.70
C SER A 95 -9.90 -19.70 -0.52
N PHE A 96 -9.57 -19.34 0.72
CA PHE A 96 -8.32 -18.64 1.08
C PHE A 96 -7.10 -19.29 0.39
N ARG A 97 -7.15 -20.61 0.20
CA ARG A 97 -6.16 -21.42 -0.52
C ARG A 97 -5.92 -21.02 -1.99
N LYS A 98 -6.93 -20.47 -2.68
CA LYS A 98 -6.83 -19.99 -4.07
C LYS A 98 -6.24 -18.58 -4.16
N GLU A 99 -6.48 -17.75 -3.16
CA GLU A 99 -6.01 -16.35 -3.11
C GLU A 99 -4.61 -16.20 -2.48
N MET A 100 -4.21 -17.17 -1.65
CA MET A 100 -2.93 -17.17 -0.93
C MET A 100 -1.69 -17.01 -1.82
N PRO A 101 -1.58 -17.65 -3.01
CA PRO A 101 -0.45 -17.44 -3.91
C PRO A 101 -0.31 -15.98 -4.38
N HIS A 102 -1.42 -15.27 -4.59
CA HIS A 102 -1.40 -13.86 -5.04
C HIS A 102 -0.98 -12.93 -3.91
N ILE A 103 -1.46 -13.20 -2.69
CA ILE A 103 -1.03 -12.46 -1.48
C ILE A 103 0.47 -12.63 -1.26
N ILE A 104 0.97 -13.87 -1.35
CA ILE A 104 2.41 -14.16 -1.23
C ILE A 104 3.19 -13.45 -2.36
N ALA A 105 2.71 -13.48 -3.60
CA ALA A 105 3.36 -12.81 -4.72
C ALA A 105 3.47 -11.29 -4.50
N ILE A 106 2.39 -10.65 -4.01
CA ILE A 106 2.41 -9.23 -3.65
C ILE A 106 3.44 -8.99 -2.54
N MET A 107 3.42 -9.77 -1.45
CA MET A 107 4.41 -9.62 -0.37
C MET A 107 5.85 -9.74 -0.89
N LEU A 108 6.12 -10.73 -1.75
CA LEU A 108 7.44 -10.91 -2.35
C LEU A 108 7.83 -9.73 -3.25
N ILE A 109 6.91 -9.20 -4.05
CA ILE A 109 7.16 -8.00 -4.87
C ILE A 109 7.62 -6.83 -3.99
N TRP A 110 6.94 -6.58 -2.88
CA TRP A 110 7.30 -5.51 -1.97
C TRP A 110 8.64 -5.77 -1.28
N ILE A 111 8.86 -6.97 -0.75
CA ILE A 111 10.14 -7.35 -0.12
C ILE A 111 11.30 -7.20 -1.11
N ILE A 112 11.16 -7.76 -2.31
CA ILE A 112 12.21 -7.72 -3.34
C ILE A 112 12.47 -6.27 -3.77
N SER A 113 11.43 -5.47 -4.02
CA SER A 113 11.59 -4.07 -4.44
C SER A 113 12.37 -3.25 -3.41
N PHE A 114 12.07 -3.44 -2.11
CA PHE A 114 12.78 -2.75 -1.03
C PHE A 114 14.12 -3.38 -0.65
N THR A 115 14.34 -4.66 -0.95
CA THR A 115 15.67 -5.29 -0.77
C THR A 115 16.64 -4.82 -1.85
N LEU A 116 16.17 -4.69 -3.09
CA LEU A 116 16.97 -4.20 -4.23
C LEU A 116 17.45 -2.75 -4.05
N LEU A 117 16.70 -1.99 -3.25
CA LEU A 117 17.01 -0.63 -2.82
C LEU A 117 18.39 -0.52 -2.13
N ASN A 118 18.81 -1.55 -1.37
CA ASN A 118 20.12 -1.57 -0.71
C ASN A 118 21.31 -1.65 -1.69
N PHE A 119 21.05 -1.89 -2.98
CA PHE A 119 22.06 -1.90 -4.03
C PHE A 119 22.01 -0.64 -4.90
N ALA A 120 21.16 0.33 -4.56
CA ALA A 120 21.11 1.61 -5.26
C ALA A 120 22.40 2.39 -4.99
N PRO A 121 23.08 2.92 -6.03
CA PRO A 121 24.27 3.75 -5.83
C PRO A 121 23.89 5.08 -5.15
N GLU A 122 24.78 5.61 -4.30
CA GLU A 122 24.59 6.88 -3.56
C GLU A 122 23.90 8.02 -4.34
N PRO A 123 24.25 8.33 -5.61
CA PRO A 123 23.61 9.43 -6.34
C PRO A 123 22.11 9.26 -6.60
N VAL A 124 21.55 8.05 -6.45
CA VAL A 124 20.11 7.78 -6.65
C VAL A 124 19.41 7.30 -5.39
N GLU A 125 20.10 7.22 -4.25
CA GLU A 125 19.57 6.72 -2.99
C GLU A 125 18.33 7.52 -2.53
N VAL A 126 18.38 8.85 -2.73
CA VAL A 126 17.30 9.78 -2.38
C VAL A 126 15.97 9.47 -3.09
N VAL A 127 16.03 8.91 -4.30
CA VAL A 127 14.82 8.59 -5.10
C VAL A 127 14.53 7.10 -5.19
N ALA A 128 15.45 6.25 -4.75
CA ALA A 128 15.32 4.80 -4.85
C ALA A 128 14.08 4.28 -4.08
N ASN A 129 13.67 4.97 -3.00
CA ASN A 129 12.42 4.71 -2.29
C ASN A 129 11.17 4.92 -3.15
N LEU A 130 11.16 5.95 -4.00
CA LEU A 130 10.06 6.19 -4.96
C LEU A 130 10.06 5.13 -6.06
N TRP A 131 11.23 4.70 -6.52
CA TRP A 131 11.35 3.63 -7.52
C TRP A 131 10.84 2.29 -7.00
N ALA A 132 11.33 1.87 -5.84
CA ALA A 132 10.92 0.61 -5.23
C ALA A 132 9.40 0.57 -4.98
N ALA A 133 8.85 1.62 -4.38
CA ALA A 133 7.41 1.71 -4.15
C ALA A 133 6.61 1.83 -5.45
N GLY A 134 7.12 2.59 -6.43
CA GLY A 134 6.50 2.78 -7.74
C GLY A 134 6.37 1.47 -8.50
N ILE A 135 7.48 0.73 -8.62
CA ILE A 135 7.53 -0.59 -9.26
C ILE A 135 6.67 -1.58 -8.49
N ALA A 136 6.76 -1.62 -7.15
CA ALA A 136 5.96 -2.51 -6.32
C ALA A 136 4.46 -2.28 -6.53
N CYS A 137 4.01 -1.03 -6.63
CA CYS A 137 2.62 -0.69 -6.91
C CYS A 137 2.17 -1.17 -8.30
N ILE A 138 2.96 -0.93 -9.35
CA ILE A 138 2.63 -1.36 -10.71
C ILE A 138 2.55 -2.90 -10.79
N LEU A 139 3.52 -3.59 -10.21
CA LEU A 139 3.53 -5.06 -10.17
C LEU A 139 2.37 -5.60 -9.32
N THR A 140 2.06 -4.97 -8.18
CA THR A 140 0.88 -5.31 -7.36
C THR A 140 -0.40 -5.19 -8.18
N TYR A 141 -0.55 -4.11 -8.95
CA TYR A 141 -1.69 -3.93 -9.84
C TYR A 141 -1.77 -5.03 -10.92
N ILE A 142 -0.65 -5.39 -11.53
CA ILE A 142 -0.60 -6.45 -12.56
C ILE A 142 -1.03 -7.81 -11.95
N VAL A 143 -0.54 -8.14 -10.76
CA VAL A 143 -0.93 -9.37 -10.05
C VAL A 143 -2.43 -9.34 -9.73
N LEU A 144 -2.95 -8.25 -9.18
CA LEU A 144 -4.38 -8.13 -8.87
C LEU A 144 -5.26 -8.20 -10.13
N LYS A 145 -4.81 -7.61 -11.24
CA LYS A 145 -5.53 -7.65 -12.53
C LYS A 145 -5.54 -9.04 -13.16
N SER A 146 -4.54 -9.87 -12.88
CA SER A 146 -4.46 -11.23 -13.41
C SER A 146 -5.51 -12.19 -12.82
N VAL A 147 -6.22 -11.76 -11.79
CA VAL A 147 -7.23 -12.56 -11.08
C VAL A 147 -8.64 -12.10 -11.50
N PRO A 148 -9.43 -12.94 -12.18
CA PRO A 148 -10.75 -12.55 -12.70
C PRO A 148 -11.76 -12.10 -11.64
N THR A 149 -11.59 -12.57 -10.40
CA THR A 149 -12.48 -12.26 -9.26
C THR A 149 -12.14 -10.94 -8.58
N HIS A 150 -10.95 -10.38 -8.81
CA HIS A 150 -10.57 -9.10 -8.21
C HIS A 150 -11.04 -7.93 -9.06
N ALA A 151 -11.71 -6.97 -8.41
CA ALA A 151 -12.04 -5.70 -9.03
C ALA A 151 -10.76 -5.01 -9.54
N ASN A 152 -10.83 -4.31 -10.67
CA ASN A 152 -9.71 -3.49 -11.12
C ASN A 152 -9.42 -2.41 -10.07
N TYR A 153 -8.16 -2.30 -9.62
CA TYR A 153 -7.69 -1.26 -8.69
C TYR A 153 -6.75 -0.26 -9.39
N PRO A 154 -7.23 0.53 -10.37
CA PRO A 154 -6.39 1.43 -11.16
C PRO A 154 -5.65 2.46 -10.31
N GLU A 155 -6.19 2.80 -9.13
CA GLU A 155 -5.53 3.70 -8.20
C GLU A 155 -4.14 3.23 -7.76
N ILE A 156 -3.91 1.92 -7.61
CA ILE A 156 -2.61 1.37 -7.21
C ILE A 156 -1.58 1.61 -8.33
N ALA A 157 -1.97 1.35 -9.58
CA ALA A 157 -1.12 1.64 -10.73
C ALA A 157 -0.82 3.14 -10.86
N LEU A 158 -1.83 3.98 -10.65
CA LEU A 158 -1.70 5.44 -10.73
C LEU A 158 -0.72 5.97 -9.68
N VAL A 159 -0.82 5.49 -8.43
CA VAL A 159 0.20 5.79 -7.40
C VAL A 159 1.59 5.37 -7.88
N GLY A 160 1.71 4.16 -8.43
CA GLY A 160 2.98 3.66 -8.95
C GLY A 160 3.60 4.56 -10.02
N PHE A 161 2.81 4.97 -11.02
CA PHE A 161 3.27 5.88 -12.08
C PHE A 161 3.63 7.27 -11.55
N ILE A 162 2.84 7.82 -10.63
CA ILE A 162 3.14 9.13 -10.02
C ILE A 162 4.49 9.10 -9.31
N LEU A 163 4.75 8.05 -8.51
CA LEU A 163 6.02 7.90 -7.80
C LEU A 163 7.20 7.81 -8.77
N LEU A 164 7.07 7.04 -9.85
CA LEU A 164 8.12 6.92 -10.87
C LEU A 164 8.34 8.24 -11.62
N ILE A 165 7.29 8.96 -12.01
CA ILE A 165 7.44 10.24 -12.70
C ILE A 165 8.04 11.30 -11.77
N ALA A 166 7.53 11.40 -10.54
CA ALA A 166 8.03 12.35 -9.56
C ALA A 166 9.49 12.09 -9.19
N SER A 167 9.91 10.82 -9.13
CA SER A 167 11.31 10.46 -8.90
C SER A 167 12.27 11.03 -9.94
N LEU A 168 11.86 11.10 -11.21
CA LEU A 168 12.67 11.70 -12.28
C LEU A 168 12.82 13.21 -12.06
N ILE A 169 11.79 13.87 -11.54
CA ILE A 169 11.85 15.31 -11.24
C ILE A 169 12.80 15.55 -10.05
N VAL A 170 12.70 14.73 -9.01
CA VAL A 170 13.54 14.86 -7.81
C VAL A 170 15.03 14.64 -8.11
N LEU A 171 15.37 13.79 -9.09
CA LEU A 171 16.77 13.59 -9.52
C LEU A 171 17.48 14.86 -10.01
N PHE A 172 16.74 15.88 -10.45
CA PHE A 172 17.34 17.14 -10.91
C PHE A 172 17.57 18.15 -9.79
N ILE A 173 17.20 17.81 -8.55
CA ILE A 173 17.39 18.67 -7.38
C ILE A 173 18.80 18.45 -6.84
N THR A 174 19.61 19.52 -6.85
CA THR A 174 21.01 19.47 -6.41
C THR A 174 21.18 19.48 -4.89
N ASP A 175 20.21 20.03 -4.17
CA ASP A 175 20.21 20.06 -2.70
C ASP A 175 19.60 18.76 -2.16
N MET A 176 20.46 17.92 -1.57
CA MET A 176 20.09 16.59 -1.08
C MET A 176 19.04 16.64 0.04
N ALA A 177 19.12 17.62 0.95
CA ALA A 177 18.17 17.73 2.05
C ALA A 177 16.77 18.12 1.53
N ILE A 178 16.71 19.02 0.55
CA ILE A 178 15.46 19.38 -0.12
C ILE A 178 14.92 18.19 -0.92
N ALA A 179 15.78 17.46 -1.64
CA ALA A 179 15.39 16.28 -2.40
C ALA A 179 14.79 15.18 -1.51
N GLU A 180 15.41 14.88 -0.36
CA GLU A 180 14.89 13.91 0.62
C GLU A 180 13.52 14.33 1.18
N LEU A 181 13.36 15.59 1.55
CA LEU A 181 12.08 16.09 2.06
C LEU A 181 10.99 15.98 0.99
N ILE A 182 11.30 16.35 -0.26
CA ILE A 182 10.35 16.23 -1.38
C ILE A 182 10.02 14.76 -1.65
N THR A 183 10.99 13.86 -1.62
CA THR A 183 10.76 12.41 -1.72
C THR A 183 9.74 11.95 -0.68
N ILE A 184 9.91 12.32 0.58
CA ILE A 184 8.99 11.95 1.67
C ILE A 184 7.58 12.50 1.41
N VAL A 185 7.48 13.77 1.00
CA VAL A 185 6.19 14.44 0.74
C VAL A 185 5.47 13.82 -0.46
N VAL A 186 6.18 13.60 -1.57
CA VAL A 186 5.66 12.96 -2.78
C VAL A 186 5.16 11.56 -2.45
N PHE A 187 5.94 10.79 -1.67
CA PHE A 187 5.56 9.47 -1.21
C PHE A 187 4.26 9.53 -0.42
N ALA A 188 4.22 10.35 0.65
CA ALA A 188 3.07 10.49 1.52
C ALA A 188 1.80 10.88 0.75
N LEU A 189 1.88 11.93 -0.08
CA LEU A 189 0.74 12.43 -0.83
C LEU A 189 0.23 11.43 -1.87
N SER A 190 1.13 10.75 -2.59
CA SER A 190 0.73 9.77 -3.60
C SER A 190 -0.10 8.64 -2.97
N PHE A 191 0.42 8.05 -1.89
CA PHE A 191 -0.27 6.98 -1.18
C PHE A 191 -1.55 7.45 -0.49
N LEU A 192 -1.55 8.66 0.11
CA LEU A 192 -2.72 9.21 0.79
C LEU A 192 -3.86 9.46 -0.20
N VAL A 193 -3.57 10.13 -1.33
CA VAL A 193 -4.56 10.42 -2.36
C VAL A 193 -5.07 9.13 -3.00
N GLY A 194 -4.18 8.18 -3.32
CA GLY A 194 -4.58 6.87 -3.84
C GLY A 194 -5.48 6.10 -2.87
N GLY A 195 -5.15 6.12 -1.58
CA GLY A 195 -5.94 5.48 -0.53
C GLY A 195 -7.32 6.10 -0.34
N LEU A 196 -7.39 7.44 -0.26
CA LEU A 196 -8.65 8.18 -0.19
C LEU A 196 -9.52 7.92 -1.43
N TYR A 197 -8.93 7.97 -2.63
CA TYR A 197 -9.65 7.66 -3.86
C TYR A 197 -10.22 6.24 -3.84
N SER A 198 -9.46 5.25 -3.37
CA SER A 198 -9.92 3.86 -3.25
C SER A 198 -11.11 3.73 -2.29
N ILE A 199 -11.07 4.40 -1.14
CA ILE A 199 -12.17 4.40 -0.16
C ILE A 199 -13.43 5.07 -0.75
N LEU A 200 -13.29 6.24 -1.38
CA LEU A 200 -14.41 6.97 -1.97
C LEU A 200 -15.07 6.18 -3.10
N THR A 201 -14.27 5.51 -3.93
CA THR A 201 -14.78 4.68 -5.04
C THR A 201 -15.34 3.34 -4.57
N ALA A 202 -14.88 2.80 -3.44
CA ALA A 202 -15.48 1.59 -2.85
C ALA A 202 -16.98 1.81 -2.60
N SER A 203 -17.37 2.96 -2.03
CA SER A 203 -18.79 3.27 -1.78
C SER A 203 -19.66 3.21 -3.05
N LYS A 204 -19.10 3.60 -4.20
CA LYS A 204 -19.78 3.58 -5.51
C LYS A 204 -20.00 2.19 -6.08
N VAL A 205 -19.28 1.17 -5.58
CA VAL A 205 -19.48 -0.24 -5.97
C VAL A 205 -20.84 -0.74 -5.48
N LEU A 206 -21.31 -0.21 -4.33
CA LEU A 206 -22.59 -0.58 -3.74
C LEU A 206 -23.78 0.17 -4.36
N THR A 207 -23.58 1.38 -4.90
CA THR A 207 -24.69 2.23 -5.41
C THR A 207 -25.12 1.89 -6.84
N LYS A 208 -24.37 1.08 -7.60
CA LYS A 208 -24.79 0.59 -8.94
C LYS A 208 -25.81 -0.57 -8.85
N ILE A 209 -26.78 -0.45 -7.95
CA ILE A 209 -27.84 -1.45 -7.71
C ILE A 209 -29.22 -0.91 -8.10
N GLU A 210 -29.34 0.39 -8.37
CA GLU A 210 -30.56 1.02 -8.89
C GLU A 210 -30.67 0.95 -10.41
#